data_AF-A0A0L7QUV2-F1
#
_entry.id   AF-A0A0L7QUV2-F1
#
_cell.length_a   1.000
_cell.length_b   1.000
_cell.length_c   1.000
_cell.angle_alpha   90.00
_cell.angle_beta   90.00
_cell.angle_gamma   90.00
#
_symmetry.space_group_name_H-M   'P 1'
#
loop_
_entity.id
_entity.type
_entity.pdbx_description
1 polymer ?
#
loop_
_entity_poly.entity_id
_entity_poly.type
_entity_poly.pdbx_seq_one_letter_code
_entity_poly.pdbx_strand_id
1 'polypeptide(L)' 'MLFYFRRGKNASETCKKICTVYGANAVDDSTCRKRFRKFKEGNFYIYRHKW' A
#
# COMPACT_ATOMS: atom_id res chain seq x y z
N MET A 1 -1.93 -1.55 -2.63
CA MET A 1 -0.71 -0.70 -2.53
C MET A 1 0.42 -1.17 -3.45
N LEU A 2 0.81 -2.45 -3.45
CA LEU A 2 1.89 -2.97 -4.31
C LEU A 2 1.68 -2.68 -5.80
N PHE A 3 0.45 -2.84 -6.29
CA PHE A 3 0.08 -2.48 -7.67
C PHE A 3 0.46 -1.04 -8.03
N TYR A 4 0.13 -0.07 -7.18
CA TYR A 4 0.45 1.34 -7.40
C TYR A 4 1.94 1.63 -7.25
N PHE A 5 2.61 1.00 -6.27
CA PHE A 5 4.07 1.09 -6.10
C PHE A 5 4.81 0.63 -7.36
N ARG A 6 4.42 -0.50 -7.96
CA ARG A 6 5.01 -1.02 -9.21
C ARG A 6 4.79 -0.10 -10.41
N ARG A 7 3.78 0.77 -10.36
CA ARG A 7 3.51 1.81 -11.38
C ARG A 7 4.17 3.15 -11.06
N GLY A 8 5.11 3.19 -10.11
CA GLY A 8 5.85 4.40 -9.74
C GLY A 8 5.06 5.42 -8.93
N LYS A 9 3.85 5.06 -8.45
CA LYS A 9 3.08 5.96 -7.57
C LYS A 9 3.68 6.01 -6.18
N ASN A 10 3.59 7.16 -5.51
CA ASN A 10 4.04 7.29 -4.13
C ASN A 10 2.95 6.90 -3.11
N ALA A 11 3.33 6.87 -1.82
CA ALA A 11 2.46 6.43 -0.74
C ALA A 11 1.21 7.33 -0.58
N SER A 12 1.35 8.65 -0.73
CA SER A 12 0.25 9.59 -0.57
C SER A 12 -0.74 9.51 -1.74
N GLU A 13 -0.23 9.45 -2.98
CA GLU A 13 -1.07 9.20 -4.16
C GLU A 13 -1.83 7.88 -4.04
N THR A 14 -1.16 6.84 -3.52
CA THR A 14 -1.77 5.53 -3.30
C THR A 14 -2.85 5.59 -2.24
N CYS A 15 -2.62 6.31 -1.13
CA CYS A 15 -3.61 6.53 -0.07
C CYS A 15 -4.88 7.16 -0.64
N LYS A 16 -4.72 8.28 -1.36
CA LYS A 16 -5.83 8.99 -2.01
C LYS A 16 -6.60 8.07 -2.95
N LYS A 17 -5.91 7.35 -3.83
CA LYS A 17 -6.56 6.42 -4.78
C LYS A 17 -7.35 5.30 -4.09
N ILE A 18 -6.82 4.75 -2.99
CA ILE A 18 -7.54 3.71 -2.24
C ILE A 18 -8.76 4.33 -1.55
N CYS A 19 -8.61 5.49 -0.91
CA CYS A 19 -9.72 6.15 -0.23
C CYS A 19 -10.82 6.63 -1.20
N THR A 20 -10.46 7.00 -2.44
CA THR A 20 -11.44 7.33 -3.49
C THR A 20 -12.29 6.12 -3.89
N VAL A 21 -11.73 4.92 -3.93
CA VAL A 21 -12.45 3.71 -4.39
C VAL A 21 -13.19 3.02 -3.24
N TYR A 22 -12.60 3.00 -2.04
CA TYR A 22 -13.09 2.20 -0.92
C TYR A 22 -13.61 3.02 0.27
N GLY A 23 -13.62 4.36 0.16
CA GLY A 23 -14.09 5.27 1.20
C GLY A 23 -12.97 6.00 1.93
N ALA A 24 -13.29 7.19 2.46
CA ALA A 24 -12.30 8.15 2.98
C ALA A 24 -11.34 7.57 4.05
N ASN A 25 -11.80 6.58 4.82
CA ASN A 25 -11.05 5.97 5.93
C ASN A 25 -10.59 4.53 5.62
N ALA A 26 -10.57 4.14 4.35
CA ALA A 26 -10.17 2.78 3.96
C ALA A 26 -8.72 2.46 4.36
N VAL A 27 -7.82 3.45 4.33
CA VAL A 27 -6.44 3.31 4.82
C VAL A 27 -5.95 4.63 5.38
N ASP A 28 -5.12 4.54 6.43
CA ASP A 28 -4.33 5.67 6.88
C ASP A 28 -3.08 5.88 6.04
N ASP A 29 -2.70 7.15 5.88
CA ASP A 29 -1.48 7.54 5.17
C ASP A 29 -0.20 6.98 5.84
N SER A 30 -0.22 6.82 7.17
CA SER A 30 0.86 6.17 7.92
C SER A 30 1.02 4.69 7.54
N THR A 31 -0.08 3.97 7.31
CA THR A 31 -0.11 2.59 6.86
C THR A 31 0.44 2.47 5.44
N CYS A 32 0.05 3.39 4.55
CA CYS A 32 0.62 3.53 3.22
C CYS A 32 2.15 3.70 3.28
N ARG A 33 2.67 4.66 4.05
CA ARG A 33 4.12 4.88 4.18
C ARG A 33 4.86 3.65 4.72
N LYS A 34 4.36 3.02 5.78
CA LYS A 34 4.97 1.81 6.36
C LYS A 34 5.04 0.67 5.33
N ARG A 35 3.98 0.45 4.55
CA ARG A 35 3.97 -0.57 3.49
C ARG A 35 4.93 -0.22 2.36
N PHE A 36 5.00 1.03 1.95
CA PHE A 36 5.92 1.50 0.90
C PHE A 36 7.38 1.32 1.29
N ARG A 37 7.72 1.59 2.55
CA ARG A 37 9.06 1.31 3.08
C ARG A 37 9.40 -0.19 2.96
N LYS A 38 8.49 -1.09 3.35
CA LYS A 38 8.69 -2.54 3.20
C LYS A 38 8.84 -2.97 1.74
N PHE A 39 8.12 -2.36 0.80
CA PHE A 39 8.28 -2.64 -0.63
C PHE A 39 9.64 -2.20 -1.18
N LYS A 40 10.17 -1.07 -0.71
CA LYS A 40 11.53 -0.62 -1.06
C LYS A 40 12.61 -1.53 -0.49
N GLU A 41 12.38 -2.08 0.71
CA GLU A 41 13.27 -3.07 1.35
C GLU A 41 13.19 -4.46 0.67
N GLY A 42 12.40 -4.63 -0.39
CA GLY A 42 12.20 -5.93 -1.06
C GLY A 42 11.42 -6.95 -0.21
N ASN A 43 10.88 -6.53 0.94
CA ASN A 43 10.28 -7.41 1.92
C ASN A 43 8.77 -7.55 1.68
N PHE A 44 8.42 -8.42 0.73
CA PHE A 44 7.05 -8.79 0.43
C PHE A 44 6.56 -9.85 1.42
N TYR A 45 6.33 -9.49 2.69
CA TYR A 45 5.59 -10.37 3.60
C TYR A 45 4.13 -10.48 3.13
N ILE A 46 3.91 -11.43 2.22
CA ILE A 46 2.66 -12.11 1.94
C ILE A 46 2.48 -13.10 3.09
N TYR A 47 1.52 -12.85 3.97
CA TYR A 47 1.03 -13.90 4.87
C TYR A 47 0.36 -14.95 3.99
N ARG A 48 1.15 -15.90 3.48
CA ARG A 48 0.64 -17.11 2.85
C ARG A 48 0.04 -17.94 3.98
N HIS A 49 -1.28 -17.84 4.18
CA HIS A 49 -1.99 -18.90 4.87
C HIS A 49 -1.79 -20.19 4.05
N LYS A 50 -1.16 -21.18 4.68
CA LYS A 50 -1.22 -22.58 4.24
C LYS A 50 -2.68 -23.03 4.45
N TRP A 51 -3.29 -23.52 3.38
CA TRP A 51 -4.41 -24.46 3.46
C TRP A 51 -3.84 -25.85 3.71
#